data_AF-X1A6S9-F1
#
_entry.id   AF-X1A6S9-F1
#
_cell.length_a   1.000
_cell.length_b   1.000
_cell.length_c   1.000
_cell.angle_alpha   90.00
_cell.angle_beta   90.00
_cell.angle_gamma   90.00
#
_symmetry.space_group_name_H-M   'P 1'
#
loop_
_entity.id
_entity.type
_entity.pdbx_description
1 polymer ?
#
loop_
_entity_poly.entity_id
_entity_poly.type
_entity_poly.pdbx_seq_one_letter_code
_entity_poly.pdbx_strand_id
1 'polypeptide(L)'
;MSIKGKKIEDSQVDFKKFLPLVQTRNGTCIFHPGFIYRSLLRETSLTKVDAHRITEEVIRFLISANLKLITAPLIREVVNVHLLKNGFEKERLQ
;
A
#
# COMPACT_ATOMS: atom_id res chain seq x y z
N MET A 1 -15.35 -35.48 -20.99
CA MET A 1 -14.10 -34.72 -21.15
C MET A 1 -14.32 -33.32 -20.63
N SER A 2 -13.90 -33.03 -19.39
CA SER A 2 -14.13 -31.74 -18.74
C SER A 2 -12.77 -31.08 -18.51
N ILE A 3 -12.51 -30.03 -19.27
CA ILE A 3 -11.24 -29.29 -19.26
C ILE A 3 -11.26 -28.45 -17.98
N LYS A 4 -10.71 -29.02 -16.90
CA LYS A 4 -10.57 -28.36 -15.61
C LYS A 4 -9.65 -27.16 -15.80
N GLY A 5 -10.22 -25.97 -15.65
CA GLY A 5 -9.52 -24.68 -15.78
C GLY A 5 -8.20 -24.71 -15.04
N LYS A 6 -7.13 -24.54 -15.81
CA LYS A 6 -5.75 -24.44 -15.35
C LYS A 6 -5.67 -23.24 -14.41
N LYS A 7 -5.51 -23.48 -13.11
CA LYS A 7 -5.13 -22.42 -12.16
C LYS A 7 -3.85 -21.80 -12.68
N ILE A 8 -3.93 -20.51 -13.00
CA ILE A 8 -2.78 -19.66 -13.22
C ILE A 8 -2.20 -19.45 -11.83
N GLU A 9 -1.33 -20.38 -11.41
CA GLU A 9 -0.46 -20.18 -10.26
C GLU A 9 0.61 -19.19 -10.70
N ASP A 10 0.24 -17.92 -10.69
CA ASP A 10 1.17 -16.82 -10.85
C ASP A 10 2.26 -16.99 -9.80
N SER A 11 3.49 -17.07 -10.31
CA SER A 11 4.74 -17.11 -9.57
C SER A 11 4.79 -15.92 -8.59
N GLN A 12 4.22 -16.08 -7.40
CA GLN A 12 4.23 -15.05 -6.36
C GLN A 12 5.65 -14.96 -5.82
N VAL A 13 6.46 -14.12 -6.45
CA VAL A 13 7.66 -13.57 -5.83
C VAL A 13 7.24 -13.05 -4.45
N ASP A 14 7.85 -13.56 -3.39
CA ASP A 14 7.50 -13.15 -2.03
C ASP A 14 7.98 -11.71 -1.79
N PHE A 15 7.19 -10.74 -2.27
CA PHE A 15 7.51 -9.32 -2.19
C PHE A 15 7.56 -8.83 -0.74
N LYS A 16 7.09 -9.63 0.23
CA LYS A 16 7.18 -9.33 1.66
C LYS A 16 8.62 -9.07 2.11
N LYS A 17 9.61 -9.69 1.48
CA LYS A 17 11.03 -9.47 1.81
C LYS A 17 11.53 -8.06 1.49
N PHE A 18 10.83 -7.34 0.61
CA PHE A 18 11.18 -5.97 0.21
C PHE A 18 10.37 -4.91 0.94
N LEU A 19 9.41 -5.32 1.79
CA LEU A 19 8.59 -4.38 2.53
C LEU A 19 9.34 -3.90 3.79
N PRO A 20 9.27 -2.60 4.10
CA PRO A 20 9.87 -2.05 5.31
C PRO A 20 9.19 -2.61 6.57
N LEU A 21 9.92 -2.59 7.67
CA LEU A 21 9.33 -2.72 8.99
C LEU A 21 8.68 -1.40 9.40
N VAL A 22 7.58 -1.47 10.15
CA VAL A 22 6.91 -0.30 10.73
C VAL A 22 7.24 -0.24 12.21
N GLN A 23 7.80 0.88 12.65
CA GLN A 23 8.00 1.18 14.06
C GLN A 23 6.66 1.53 14.72
N THR A 24 6.40 0.89 15.85
CA THR A 24 5.23 1.08 16.69
C THR A 24 5.68 1.39 18.12
N ARG A 25 4.74 1.79 18.99
CA ARG A 25 5.05 1.99 20.41
C ARG A 25 5.55 0.72 21.12
N ASN A 26 5.18 -0.46 20.61
CA ASN A 26 5.44 -1.75 21.24
C ASN A 26 6.54 -2.56 20.51
N GLY A 27 7.35 -1.92 19.66
CA GLY A 27 8.39 -2.56 18.85
C GLY A 27 8.16 -2.39 17.36
N THR A 28 8.48 -3.39 16.55
CA THR A 28 8.39 -3.33 15.09
C THR A 28 7.49 -4.42 14.53
N CYS A 29 6.70 -4.10 13.51
CA CYS A 29 5.89 -5.07 12.77
C CYS A 29 6.15 -4.99 11.27
N ILE A 30 5.77 -6.02 10.53
CA ILE A 30 5.87 -6.03 9.06
C ILE A 30 4.82 -5.08 8.48
N PHE A 31 5.20 -4.25 7.52
CA PHE A 31 4.24 -3.40 6.81
C PHE A 31 3.24 -4.26 6.01
N HIS A 32 1.95 -4.00 6.19
CA HIS A 32 0.88 -4.63 5.42
C HIS A 32 0.18 -3.58 4.53
N PRO A 33 0.33 -3.66 3.20
CA PRO A 33 -0.25 -2.66 2.30
C PRO A 33 -1.77 -2.54 2.36
N GLY A 34 -2.47 -3.61 2.75
CA GLY A 34 -3.91 -3.57 2.96
C GLY A 34 -4.36 -2.54 4.01
N PHE A 35 -3.48 -2.07 4.89
CA PHE A 35 -3.80 -0.96 5.80
C PHE A 35 -3.96 0.37 5.07
N ILE A 36 -3.19 0.64 4.01
CA ILE A 36 -3.35 1.85 3.20
C ILE A 36 -4.70 1.79 2.49
N TYR A 37 -4.95 0.72 1.73
CA TYR A 37 -6.20 0.55 0.98
C TYR A 37 -7.45 0.71 1.87
N ARG A 38 -7.47 0.01 3.01
CA ARG A 38 -8.60 0.11 3.95
C ARG A 38 -8.75 1.50 4.56
N SER A 39 -7.65 2.20 4.82
CA SER A 39 -7.71 3.56 5.39
C SER A 39 -8.18 4.55 4.34
N LEU A 40 -7.73 4.45 3.09
CA LEU A 40 -8.24 5.24 1.98
C LEU A 40 -9.75 5.06 1.82
N LEU A 41 -10.25 3.82 1.77
CA LEU A 41 -11.70 3.58 1.66
C LEU A 41 -12.52 4.08 2.86
N ARG A 42 -11.91 4.19 4.04
CA ARG A 42 -12.60 4.63 5.26
C ARG A 42 -12.58 6.14 5.43
N GLU A 43 -11.48 6.78 5.03
CA GLU A 43 -11.18 8.18 5.36
C GLU A 43 -11.36 9.12 4.15
N THR A 44 -11.57 8.59 2.95
CA THR A 44 -11.70 9.36 1.70
C THR A 44 -12.94 8.95 0.92
N SER A 45 -13.33 9.77 -0.05
CA SER A 45 -14.41 9.49 -1.02
C SER A 45 -13.90 8.79 -2.29
N LEU A 46 -12.67 8.23 -2.25
CA LEU A 46 -12.09 7.53 -3.41
C LEU A 46 -12.89 6.30 -3.80
N THR A 47 -12.90 6.01 -5.10
CA THR A 47 -13.40 4.73 -5.59
C THR A 47 -12.48 3.59 -5.17
N LYS A 48 -12.98 2.35 -5.19
CA LYS A 48 -12.14 1.16 -4.97
C LYS A 48 -10.97 1.08 -5.95
N VAL A 49 -11.18 1.53 -7.19
CA VAL A 49 -10.16 1.53 -8.24
C VAL A 49 -9.05 2.53 -7.90
N ASP A 50 -9.41 3.75 -7.54
CA ASP A 50 -8.44 4.79 -7.17
C ASP A 50 -7.70 4.45 -5.89
N ALA A 51 -8.41 3.99 -4.86
CA ALA A 51 -7.78 3.56 -3.61
C ALA A 51 -6.78 2.41 -3.83
N HIS A 52 -7.11 1.46 -4.72
CA HIS A 52 -6.19 0.39 -5.09
C HIS A 52 -4.96 0.94 -5.82
N ARG A 53 -5.17 1.79 -6.82
CA ARG A 53 -4.09 2.43 -7.59
C ARG A 53 -3.12 3.20 -6.68
N ILE A 54 -3.64 4.07 -5.82
CA ILE A 54 -2.82 4.84 -4.86
C ILE A 54 -2.04 3.89 -3.95
N THR A 55 -2.67 2.82 -3.46
CA THR A 55 -2.01 1.81 -2.63
C THR A 55 -0.83 1.17 -3.37
N GLU A 56 -1.01 0.76 -4.63
CA GLU A 56 0.08 0.19 -5.42
C GLU A 56 1.23 1.17 -5.66
N GLU A 57 0.93 2.43 -5.99
CA GLU A 57 1.95 3.45 -6.20
C GLU A 57 2.79 3.69 -4.94
N VAL A 58 2.14 3.74 -3.77
CA VAL A 58 2.82 3.89 -2.49
C VAL A 58 3.69 2.67 -2.17
N ILE A 59 3.21 1.45 -2.41
CA ILE A 59 4.02 0.24 -2.20
C ILE A 59 5.27 0.27 -3.09
N ARG A 60 5.09 0.57 -4.38
CA ARG A 60 6.21 0.65 -5.34
C ARG A 60 7.24 1.67 -4.88
N PHE A 61 6.79 2.82 -4.39
CA PHE A 61 7.66 3.84 -3.82
C PHE A 61 8.41 3.35 -2.57
N LEU A 62 7.72 2.73 -1.61
CA LEU A 62 8.36 2.24 -0.39
C LEU A 62 9.42 1.17 -0.67
N ILE A 63 9.14 0.28 -1.63
CA ILE A 63 10.09 -0.74 -2.09
C ILE A 63 11.28 -0.09 -2.80
N SER A 64 11.04 0.85 -3.72
CA SER A 64 12.13 1.48 -4.49
C SER A 64 13.00 2.40 -3.65
N ALA A 65 12.44 3.01 -2.61
CA ALA A 65 13.17 3.82 -1.64
C ALA A 65 14.12 2.98 -0.76
N ASN A 66 14.00 1.64 -0.79
CA ASN A 66 14.85 0.70 -0.06
C ASN A 66 14.97 1.01 1.45
N LEU A 67 13.87 1.47 2.04
CA LEU A 67 13.79 1.81 3.46
C LEU A 67 13.66 0.53 4.28
N LYS A 68 14.49 0.37 5.31
CA LYS A 68 14.43 -0.80 6.20
C LYS A 68 13.38 -0.66 7.29
N LEU A 69 13.19 0.56 7.80
CA LEU A 69 12.31 0.89 8.91
C LEU A 69 11.60 2.21 8.60
N ILE A 70 10.29 2.24 8.80
CA ILE A 70 9.44 3.43 8.61
C ILE A 70 8.50 3.60 9.80
N THR A 71 7.86 4.76 9.91
CA THR A 71 6.87 5.05 10.94
C THR A 71 5.49 5.24 10.33
N ALA A 72 4.43 5.06 11.12
CA ALA A 72 3.07 5.31 10.64
C ALA A 72 2.86 6.75 10.10
N PRO A 73 3.41 7.82 10.73
CA PRO A 73 3.36 9.16 10.15
C PRO A 73 4.04 9.25 8.78
N LEU A 74 5.21 8.63 8.59
CA LEU A 74 5.88 8.64 7.28
C LEU A 74 5.03 7.97 6.20
N ILE A 75 4.36 6.86 6.51
CA ILE A 75 3.43 6.20 5.59
C ILE A 75 2.31 7.18 5.18
N ARG A 76 1.73 7.91 6.15
CA ARG A 76 0.68 8.90 5.89
C ARG A 76 1.18 10.03 4.99
N GLU A 77 2.38 10.55 5.22
CA GLU A 77 2.96 11.59 4.36
C GLU A 77 3.16 11.10 2.92
N VAL A 78 3.69 9.88 2.74
CA VAL A 78 3.84 9.29 1.41
C VAL A 78 2.49 9.12 0.71
N VAL A 79 1.48 8.63 1.42
CA VAL A 79 0.11 8.52 0.87
C VAL A 79 -0.42 9.89 0.46
N ASN A 80 -0.29 10.91 1.31
CA ASN A 80 -0.73 12.28 1.00
C ASN A 80 -0.03 12.85 -0.24
N VAL A 81 1.26 12.59 -0.43
CA VAL A 81 1.99 12.98 -1.65
C VAL A 81 1.42 12.29 -2.89
N HIS A 82 1.08 11.00 -2.79
CA HIS A 82 0.48 10.27 -3.91
C HIS A 82 -0.96 10.71 -4.23
N LEU A 83 -1.75 11.06 -3.21
CA LEU A 83 -3.07 11.67 -3.40
C LEU A 83 -2.96 12.98 -4.18
N LEU A 84 -2.04 13.87 -3.76
CA LEU A 84 -1.76 15.13 -4.46
C LEU A 84 -1.35 14.91 -5.92
N LYS A 85 -0.41 13.99 -6.18
CA LYS A 85 0.06 13.69 -7.54
C LYS A 85 -1.05 13.21 -8.48
N ASN A 86 -2.12 12.64 -7.93
CA ASN A 86 -3.25 12.13 -8.69
C ASN A 86 -4.46 13.09 -8.71
N GLY A 87 -4.32 14.32 -8.19
CA GLY A 87 -5.39 15.32 -8.19
C GLY A 87 -6.48 15.08 -7.13
N PHE A 88 -6.13 14.41 -6.03
CA PHE A 88 -7.03 14.15 -4.91
C PHE A 88 -6.71 15.05 -3.71
N GLU A 89 -6.57 16.36 -3.94
CA GLU A 89 -6.15 17.31 -2.91
C GLU A 89 -7.14 17.38 -1.73
N LYS A 90 -8.43 17.15 -2.00
CA LYS A 90 -9.50 17.16 -0.99
C LYS A 90 -9.53 15.91 -0.11
N GLU A 91 -8.87 14.84 -0.54
CA GLU A 91 -8.88 13.53 0.13
C GLU A 91 -7.66 13.34 1.05
N ARG A 92 -6.88 14.40 1.27
CA ARG A 92 -5.70 14.35 2.14
C ARG A 92 -6.08 13.94 3.55
N LEU A 93 -5.37 12.94 4.05
CA LEU A 93 -5.53 12.42 5.40
C LEU A 93 -4.76 13.35 6.34
N GLN A 94 -5.46 14.23 7.07
CA GLN A 94 -4.91 15.02 8.17
C GLN A 94 -4.75 14.13 9.41
#